data_AF-A7TCW7-F1
#
_entry.id   AF-A7TCW7-F1
#
_cell.length_a   1.000
_cell.length_b   1.000
_cell.length_c   1.000
_cell.angle_alpha   90.00
_cell.angle_beta   90.00
_cell.angle_gamma   90.00
#
_symmetry.space_group_name_H-M   'P 1'
#
loop_
_entity.id
_entity.type
_entity.pdbx_description
1 polymer ?
#
loop_
_entity_poly.entity_id
_entity_poly.type
_entity_poly.pdbx_seq_one_letter_code
_entity_poly.pdbx_strand_id
1 'polypeptide(L)'
;CLNSFRCKQSLEKHSECCGNHEAVGIEMSKIDKDGNLPHIKFKNYNRKMRVPFVVYADFESFTENIDTCSPDGSKSFTKQYQKHKPSGFCYLIKCFDGDISPPELVRYTAESPDEDIPQLFVESLESDIKKIYDKFRFPKK
;
A
#
# COMPACT_ATOMS: atom_id res chain seq x y z
N CYS A 1 -23.04 12.09 15.04
CA CYS A 1 -21.64 11.68 14.84
C CYS A 1 -21.17 11.70 13.37
N LEU A 2 -22.02 12.00 12.37
CA LEU A 2 -21.64 12.07 10.94
C LEU A 2 -21.04 10.78 10.34
N ASN A 3 -21.30 9.63 10.94
CA ASN A 3 -20.93 8.32 10.37
C ASN A 3 -21.92 7.91 9.28
N SER A 4 -21.41 7.28 8.21
CA SER A 4 -22.22 6.70 7.14
C SER A 4 -22.46 5.20 7.38
N PHE A 5 -23.65 4.71 7.03
CA PHE A 5 -24.05 3.32 7.24
C PHE A 5 -24.56 2.69 5.95
N ARG A 6 -24.19 1.42 5.72
CA ARG A 6 -24.57 0.67 4.52
C ARG A 6 -25.98 0.07 4.59
N CYS A 7 -26.54 -0.12 5.78
CA CYS A 7 -27.88 -0.68 5.98
C CYS A 7 -28.53 -0.21 7.29
N LYS A 8 -29.86 -0.32 7.37
CA LYS A 8 -30.66 0.12 8.52
C LYS A 8 -30.27 -0.57 9.82
N GLN A 9 -30.04 -1.88 9.80
CA GLN A 9 -29.64 -2.65 10.98
C GLN A 9 -28.30 -2.16 11.58
N SER A 10 -27.38 -1.69 10.74
CA SER A 10 -26.10 -1.13 11.19
C SER A 10 -26.27 0.25 11.81
N LEU A 11 -27.20 1.06 11.29
CA LEU A 11 -27.56 2.34 11.88
C LEU A 11 -28.22 2.14 13.25
N GLU A 12 -29.13 1.18 13.39
CA GLU A 12 -29.84 0.89 14.65
C GLU A 12 -28.86 0.48 15.75
N LYS A 13 -27.97 -0.49 15.49
CA LYS A 13 -26.89 -0.87 16.42
C LYS A 13 -25.97 0.28 16.78
N HIS A 14 -25.63 1.12 15.80
CA HIS A 14 -24.80 2.29 16.07
C HIS A 14 -25.56 3.33 16.92
N SER A 15 -26.86 3.51 16.68
CA SER A 15 -27.70 4.46 17.40
C SER A 15 -27.84 4.08 18.88
N GLU A 16 -27.93 2.78 19.19
CA GLU A 16 -27.91 2.27 20.57
C GLU A 16 -26.63 2.66 21.32
N CYS A 17 -25.47 2.63 20.65
CA CYS A 17 -24.20 2.98 21.28
C CYS A 17 -23.95 4.50 21.26
N CYS A 18 -24.19 5.15 20.12
CA CYS A 18 -23.82 6.54 19.89
C CYS A 18 -24.82 7.53 20.51
N GLY A 19 -26.10 7.18 20.62
CA GLY A 19 -27.12 8.03 21.25
C GLY A 19 -27.00 8.11 22.77
N ASN A 20 -26.35 7.12 23.40
CA ASN A 20 -26.15 7.05 24.84
C ASN A 20 -24.95 7.87 25.35
N HIS A 21 -24.17 8.47 24.45
CA HIS A 21 -22.99 9.25 24.82
C HIS A 21 -23.12 10.65 24.21
N GLU A 22 -22.88 11.68 25.01
CA GLU A 22 -22.76 13.04 24.49
C GLU A 22 -21.59 13.14 23.50
N ALA A 23 -21.60 14.17 22.66
CA ALA A 23 -20.49 14.44 21.77
C ALA A 23 -19.19 14.64 22.57
N VAL A 24 -18.29 13.64 22.52
CA VAL A 24 -17.00 13.71 23.21
C VAL A 24 -16.07 14.60 22.39
N GLY A 25 -15.69 15.74 22.95
CA GLY A 25 -14.62 16.57 22.40
C GLY A 25 -13.26 15.87 22.54
N ILE A 26 -12.40 15.97 21.53
CA ILE A 26 -11.01 15.52 21.65
C ILE A 26 -10.30 16.46 22.62
N GLU A 27 -10.11 16.05 23.87
CA GLU A 27 -9.27 16.77 24.82
C GLU A 27 -7.82 16.34 24.61
N MET A 28 -7.03 17.25 24.03
CA MET A 28 -5.58 17.05 23.92
C MET A 28 -4.98 16.99 25.32
N SER A 29 -3.99 16.12 25.50
CA SER A 29 -3.30 15.98 26.77
C SER A 29 -2.73 17.32 27.24
N LYS A 30 -3.05 17.70 28.49
CA LYS A 30 -2.64 18.96 29.09
C LYS A 30 -1.13 18.98 29.35
N ILE A 31 -0.55 20.19 29.28
CA ILE A 31 0.83 20.45 29.70
C ILE A 31 1.00 19.95 31.14
N ASP A 32 2.09 19.22 31.39
CA ASP A 32 2.41 18.71 32.73
C ASP A 32 2.84 19.84 33.68
N LYS A 33 3.06 19.50 34.95
CA LYS A 33 3.45 20.48 35.99
C LYS A 33 4.77 21.19 35.68
N ASP A 34 5.58 20.62 34.79
CA ASP A 34 6.91 21.08 34.42
C ASP A 34 6.91 21.87 33.10
N GLY A 35 5.74 22.15 32.53
CA GLY A 35 5.60 22.95 31.31
C GLY A 35 5.74 22.15 30.01
N ASN A 36 5.81 20.81 30.06
CA ASN A 36 5.99 19.98 28.87
C ASN A 36 4.67 19.38 28.37
N LEU A 37 4.50 19.31 27.06
CA LEU A 37 3.41 18.54 26.46
C LEU A 37 3.70 17.05 26.71
N PRO A 38 2.77 16.24 27.20
CA PRO A 38 3.01 14.81 27.40
C PRO A 38 3.22 14.12 26.05
N HIS A 39 4.44 13.65 25.83
CA HIS A 39 4.86 12.95 24.62
C HIS A 39 4.84 11.43 24.84
N ILE A 40 4.27 10.70 23.87
CA ILE A 40 4.39 9.25 23.82
C ILE A 40 5.73 8.90 23.15
N LYS A 41 6.53 8.04 23.78
CA LYS A 41 7.80 7.55 23.23
C LYS A 41 7.82 6.03 23.15
N PHE A 42 8.42 5.50 22.09
CA PHE A 42 8.68 4.07 21.96
C PHE A 42 9.82 3.66 22.90
N LYS A 43 9.56 2.74 23.84
CA LYS A 43 10.60 2.25 24.78
C LYS A 43 11.77 1.53 24.08
N ASN A 44 11.52 0.86 22.96
CA ASN A 44 12.48 0.01 22.27
C ASN A 44 12.72 0.45 20.81
N TYR A 45 12.85 1.75 20.56
CA TYR A 45 13.08 2.28 19.20
C TYR A 45 14.33 1.67 18.51
N ASN A 46 15.35 1.33 19.30
CA ASN A 46 16.56 0.66 18.85
C ASN A 46 16.36 -0.79 18.38
N ARG A 47 15.24 -1.44 18.73
CA ARG A 47 14.87 -2.80 18.29
C ARG A 47 14.04 -2.81 17.00
N LYS A 48 14.04 -1.71 16.25
CA LYS A 48 13.40 -1.67 14.93
C LYS A 48 14.06 -2.66 13.97
N MET A 49 13.26 -3.31 13.13
CA MET A 49 13.82 -4.00 11.97
C MET A 49 14.54 -2.95 11.11
N ARG A 50 15.81 -3.19 10.81
CA ARG A 50 16.50 -2.40 9.79
C ARG A 50 15.90 -2.83 8.46
N VAL A 51 15.16 -1.92 7.83
CA VAL A 51 14.71 -2.06 6.43
C VAL A 51 15.68 -1.22 5.61
N PRO A 52 16.83 -1.77 5.18
CA PRO A 52 17.86 -0.98 4.53
C PRO A 52 17.43 -0.50 3.14
N PHE A 53 16.53 -1.25 2.48
CA PHE A 53 16.05 -0.94 1.14
C PHE A 53 14.52 -0.96 1.11
N VAL A 54 13.94 -0.03 0.38
CA VAL A 54 12.50 0.05 0.06
C VAL A 54 12.36 0.06 -1.45
N VAL A 55 11.43 -0.73 -1.97
CA VAL A 55 11.08 -0.77 -3.39
C VAL A 55 9.74 -0.08 -3.56
N TYR A 56 9.70 0.93 -4.42
CA TYR A 56 8.47 1.54 -4.91
C TYR A 56 8.26 1.04 -6.33
N ALA A 57 7.10 0.49 -6.65
CA ALA A 57 6.84 -0.05 -7.99
C ALA A 57 5.42 0.30 -8.44
N ASP A 58 5.27 0.47 -9.75
CA ASP A 58 3.99 0.71 -10.40
C ASP A 58 3.97 0.11 -11.82
N PHE A 59 2.77 -0.19 -12.31
CA PHE A 59 2.53 -0.66 -13.67
C PHE A 59 1.71 0.36 -14.45
N GLU A 60 2.10 0.62 -15.68
CA GLU A 60 1.19 1.21 -16.66
C GLU A 60 0.36 0.09 -17.27
N SER A 61 -0.94 0.29 -17.48
CA SER A 61 -1.83 -0.77 -17.99
C SER A 61 -2.90 -0.21 -18.91
N PHE A 62 -3.13 -0.90 -20.03
CA PHE A 62 -4.30 -0.67 -20.86
C PHE A 62 -5.52 -1.36 -20.26
N THR A 63 -6.68 -0.71 -20.33
CA THR A 63 -7.97 -1.32 -19.98
C THR A 63 -8.61 -1.90 -21.22
N GLU A 64 -8.58 -3.22 -21.34
CA GLU A 64 -9.22 -3.96 -22.43
C GLU A 64 -10.62 -4.37 -22.01
N ASN A 65 -11.60 -4.23 -22.90
CA ASN A 65 -12.97 -4.67 -22.60
C ASN A 65 -13.02 -6.19 -22.49
N ILE A 66 -13.81 -6.68 -21.55
CA ILE A 66 -14.08 -8.11 -21.39
C ILE A 66 -15.43 -8.42 -22.01
N ASP A 67 -15.46 -9.35 -22.96
CA ASP A 67 -16.70 -9.90 -23.47
C ASP A 67 -17.39 -10.70 -22.37
N THR A 68 -18.62 -10.31 -22.05
CA THR A 68 -19.42 -10.91 -21.00
C THR A 68 -20.84 -11.20 -21.47
N CYS A 69 -21.42 -12.27 -20.92
CA CYS A 69 -22.81 -12.63 -21.16
C CYS A 69 -23.75 -11.59 -20.51
N SER A 70 -24.98 -11.50 -21.03
CA SER A 70 -26.02 -10.73 -20.34
C SER A 70 -26.32 -11.37 -18.98
N PRO A 71 -26.36 -10.58 -17.90
CA PRO A 71 -26.59 -11.09 -16.57
C PRO A 71 -28.06 -11.48 -16.34
N ASP A 72 -28.30 -12.47 -15.48
CA ASP A 72 -29.64 -12.90 -15.06
C ASP A 72 -30.26 -11.84 -14.13
N GLY A 73 -31.37 -11.23 -14.56
CA GLY A 73 -32.07 -10.19 -13.80
C GLY A 73 -32.75 -10.67 -12.51
N SER A 74 -32.86 -11.99 -12.29
CA SER A 74 -33.45 -12.56 -11.07
C SER A 74 -32.46 -12.68 -9.90
N LYS A 75 -31.17 -12.45 -10.14
CA LYS A 75 -30.10 -12.57 -9.13
C LYS A 75 -29.23 -11.33 -9.11
N SER A 76 -28.67 -11.03 -7.95
CA SER A 76 -27.57 -10.06 -7.87
C SER A 76 -26.34 -10.64 -8.58
N PHE A 77 -25.67 -9.82 -9.39
CA PHE A 77 -24.46 -10.20 -10.11
C PHE A 77 -23.45 -9.06 -10.08
N THR A 78 -22.17 -9.42 -10.25
CA THR A 78 -21.08 -8.47 -10.48
C THR A 78 -20.61 -8.64 -11.92
N LYS A 79 -20.65 -7.57 -12.72
CA LYS A 79 -20.17 -7.58 -14.10
C LYS A 79 -18.74 -7.06 -14.16
N GLN A 80 -17.79 -7.94 -14.45
CA GLN A 80 -16.46 -7.53 -14.87
C GLN A 80 -16.52 -7.06 -16.31
N TYR A 81 -16.13 -5.81 -16.59
CA TYR A 81 -16.26 -5.22 -17.92
C TYR A 81 -14.91 -4.84 -18.54
N GLN A 82 -13.87 -4.74 -17.72
CA GLN A 82 -12.52 -4.38 -18.16
C GLN A 82 -11.46 -5.23 -17.46
N LYS A 83 -10.42 -5.59 -18.21
CA LYS A 83 -9.20 -6.23 -17.74
C LYS A 83 -8.05 -5.25 -17.91
N HIS A 84 -7.27 -5.06 -16.84
CA HIS A 84 -6.01 -4.32 -16.93
C HIS A 84 -4.94 -5.24 -17.52
N LYS A 85 -4.44 -4.90 -18.71
CA LYS A 85 -3.30 -5.54 -19.34
C LYS A 85 -2.07 -4.63 -19.15
N PRO A 86 -1.06 -5.07 -18.38
CA PRO A 86 0.15 -4.28 -18.18
C PRO A 86 0.87 -4.00 -19.49
N SER A 87 1.27 -2.75 -19.68
CA SER A 87 1.98 -2.24 -20.86
C SER A 87 3.39 -1.73 -20.53
N GLY A 88 3.71 -1.64 -19.25
CA GLY A 88 5.04 -1.29 -18.78
C GLY A 88 5.08 -1.29 -17.26
N PHE A 89 6.28 -1.18 -16.71
CA PHE A 89 6.49 -1.04 -15.27
C PHE A 89 7.58 -0.02 -14.98
N CYS A 90 7.54 0.50 -13.76
CA CYS A 90 8.61 1.28 -13.19
C CYS A 90 8.81 0.87 -11.74
N TYR A 91 10.07 0.72 -11.32
CA TYR A 91 10.38 0.63 -9.90
C TYR A 91 11.62 1.43 -9.51
N LEU A 92 11.60 1.90 -8.27
CA LEU A 92 12.67 2.64 -7.62
C LEU A 92 13.13 1.86 -6.39
N ILE A 93 14.40 1.48 -6.38
CA ILE A 93 15.01 0.89 -5.19
C ILE A 93 15.72 2.00 -4.41
N LYS A 94 15.26 2.25 -3.19
CA LYS A 94 15.78 3.31 -2.33
C LYS A 94 16.41 2.74 -1.08
N CYS A 95 17.69 3.04 -0.86
CA CYS A 95 18.36 2.79 0.40
C CYS A 95 17.98 3.83 1.46
N PHE A 96 18.01 3.45 2.74
CA PHE A 96 17.88 4.42 3.85
C PHE A 96 19.01 5.46 3.86
N ASP A 97 20.16 5.11 3.27
CA ASP A 97 21.34 5.94 3.11
C ASP A 97 21.67 6.05 1.61
N GLY A 98 21.41 7.24 1.05
CA GLY A 98 21.57 7.52 -0.37
C GLY A 98 23.03 7.63 -0.82
N ASP A 99 23.96 7.87 0.09
CA ASP A 99 25.39 7.95 -0.23
C ASP A 99 25.97 6.53 -0.40
N ILE A 100 25.45 5.56 0.37
CA ILE A 100 25.84 4.16 0.29
C ILE A 100 25.30 3.48 -0.98
N SER A 101 24.05 3.79 -1.33
CA SER A 101 23.41 3.29 -2.54
C SER A 101 22.46 4.35 -3.07
N PRO A 102 22.88 5.09 -4.11
CA PRO A 102 22.01 6.03 -4.80
C PRO A 102 20.74 5.32 -5.30
N PRO A 103 19.60 6.02 -5.32
CA PRO A 103 18.36 5.44 -5.79
C PRO A 103 18.46 5.13 -7.30
N GLU A 104 18.10 3.91 -7.68
CA GLU A 104 18.09 3.46 -9.07
C GLU A 104 16.65 3.32 -9.58
N LEU A 105 16.36 4.00 -10.68
CA LEU A 105 15.05 3.98 -11.33
C LEU A 105 15.11 3.03 -12.53
N VAL A 106 14.38 1.93 -12.45
CA VAL A 106 14.21 0.99 -13.55
C VAL A 106 12.86 1.25 -14.20
N ARG A 107 12.85 1.28 -15.54
CA ARG A 107 11.66 1.51 -16.35
C ARG A 107 11.69 0.59 -17.55
N TYR A 108 10.55 -0.02 -17.84
CA TYR A 108 10.36 -0.82 -19.02
C TYR A 108 8.97 -0.57 -19.60
N THR A 109 8.90 -0.48 -20.92
CA THR A 109 7.65 -0.35 -21.68
C THR A 109 7.65 -1.45 -22.72
N ALA A 110 6.50 -2.12 -22.86
CA ALA A 110 6.30 -3.17 -23.84
C ALA A 110 6.60 -2.65 -25.25
N GLU A 111 7.41 -3.40 -26.01
CA GLU A 111 7.65 -3.11 -27.43
C GLU A 111 6.64 -3.83 -28.32
N SER A 112 6.03 -4.90 -27.81
CA SER A 112 5.03 -5.73 -28.47
C SER A 112 3.89 -6.14 -27.53
N PRO A 113 2.69 -6.42 -28.05
CA PRO A 113 1.54 -6.81 -27.23
C PRO A 113 1.66 -8.19 -26.57
N ASP A 114 2.62 -9.01 -27.00
CA ASP A 114 2.77 -10.41 -26.60
C ASP A 114 3.78 -10.60 -25.47
N GLU A 115 4.43 -9.52 -25.03
CA GLU A 115 5.36 -9.55 -23.91
C GLU A 115 4.66 -9.78 -22.57
N ASP A 116 5.25 -10.65 -21.76
CA ASP A 116 4.84 -10.88 -20.38
C ASP A 116 5.49 -9.83 -19.46
N ILE A 117 4.90 -8.64 -19.45
CA ILE A 117 5.36 -7.50 -18.64
C ILE A 117 5.43 -7.82 -17.13
N PRO A 118 4.45 -8.52 -16.53
CA PRO A 118 4.59 -8.99 -15.15
C PRO A 118 5.79 -9.88 -14.91
N GLN A 119 6.07 -10.83 -15.81
CA GLN A 119 7.22 -11.72 -15.69
C GLN A 119 8.53 -10.94 -15.78
N LEU A 120 8.66 -10.04 -16.77
CA LEU A 120 9.83 -9.17 -16.92
C LEU A 120 10.07 -8.29 -15.70
N PHE A 121 8.99 -7.78 -15.07
CA PHE A 121 9.08 -7.02 -13.83
C PHE A 121 9.69 -7.85 -12.70
N VAL A 122 9.19 -9.07 -12.48
CA VAL A 122 9.68 -9.96 -11.42
C VAL A 122 11.13 -10.33 -11.65
N GLU A 123 11.49 -10.71 -12.88
CA GLU A 123 12.87 -11.09 -13.23
C GLU A 123 13.85 -9.92 -13.06
N SER A 124 13.47 -8.73 -13.52
CA SER A 124 14.29 -7.51 -13.37
C SER A 124 14.49 -7.16 -11.90
N LEU A 125 13.40 -7.15 -11.12
CA LEU A 125 13.45 -6.83 -9.69
C LEU A 125 14.25 -7.87 -8.90
N GLU A 126 14.07 -9.16 -9.18
CA GLU A 126 14.83 -10.23 -8.52
C GLU A 126 16.33 -10.14 -8.81
N SER A 127 16.69 -9.85 -10.06
CA SER A 127 18.09 -9.62 -10.46
C SER A 127 18.72 -8.49 -9.67
N ASP A 128 18.05 -7.35 -9.54
CA ASP A 128 18.57 -6.20 -8.81
C ASP A 128 18.63 -6.43 -7.30
N ILE A 129 17.64 -7.11 -6.72
CA ILE A 129 17.65 -7.49 -5.30
C ILE A 129 18.82 -8.44 -5.01
N LYS A 130 19.12 -9.39 -5.91
CA LYS A 130 20.29 -10.29 -5.77
C LYS A 130 21.59 -9.50 -5.77
N LYS A 131 21.78 -8.55 -6.69
CA LYS A 131 22.96 -7.66 -6.72
C LYS A 131 23.12 -6.89 -5.41
N ILE A 132 22.02 -6.36 -4.87
CA ILE A 132 22.02 -5.65 -3.59
C ILE A 132 22.40 -6.60 -2.46
N TYR A 133 21.80 -7.79 -2.41
CA TYR A 133 22.09 -8.79 -1.39
C TYR A 133 23.57 -9.20 -1.40
N ASP A 134 24.14 -9.43 -2.58
CA ASP A 134 25.55 -9.82 -2.73
C ASP A 134 26.50 -8.67 -2.35
N LYS A 135 26.17 -7.43 -2.71
CA LYS A 135 26.95 -6.24 -2.38
C LYS A 135 26.96 -5.94 -0.89
N PHE A 136 25.80 -6.02 -0.24
CA PHE A 136 25.65 -5.64 1.17
C PHE A 136 25.81 -6.80 2.15
N ARG A 137 25.91 -8.04 1.62
CA ARG A 137 26.14 -9.33 2.31
C ARG A 137 25.88 -9.24 3.80
N PHE A 138 24.63 -9.03 4.17
CA PHE A 138 24.27 -8.82 5.57
C PHE A 138 24.69 -10.05 6.35
N PRO A 139 25.68 -9.95 7.27
CA PRO A 139 26.08 -11.11 8.05
C PRO A 139 24.85 -11.56 8.82
N LYS A 140 24.42 -12.82 8.58
CA LYS A 140 23.41 -13.45 9.40
C LYS A 140 23.98 -13.48 10.82
N LYS A 141 23.37 -12.71 11.73
CA LYS A 141 23.65 -12.79 13.16
C LYS A 141 23.19 -14.12 13.71
#